data_AF-A0A1R3IGI5-F1
#
_entry.id   AF-A0A1R3IGI5-F1
#
_cell.length_a   1.000
_cell.length_b   1.000
_cell.length_c   1.000
_cell.angle_alpha   90.00
_cell.angle_beta   90.00
_cell.angle_gamma   90.00
#
_symmetry.space_group_name_H-M   'P 1'
#
loop_
_entity.id
_entity.type
_entity.pdbx_description
1 polymer ?
#
loop_
_entity_poly.entity_id
_entity_poly.type
_entity_poly.pdbx_seq_one_letter_code
_entity_poly.pdbx_strand_id
1 'polypeptide(L)'
;MGYLGGYYVEPRGRSGGLALWWLDEFNLEVLAVSKNFIDIKTDLGGKEVWFCTFVYGDPRRGGRREVWEDLSRLRNRLEDKWCCIGDFNIVSSEHEKSGGLPIDRVQADMFLNFISECNLLEIDVQGANFSWSNNRTGEDNILEKLDKVYANVEWSNLFSEALGCYDVSLASDHLPLILSLEKIKKGRRDFKFESKWLLDQECSNVVVEGWNSHVDGSRMFRFSKKLSSTRNCLRNWSKVDEYASTDFKSVARKFLWCNYRKRKMKKEEKDEKGLCLCS
;
A
#
# COMPACT_ATOMS: atom_id res chain seq x y z
N MET A 1 -4.06 0.84 -20.07
CA MET A 1 -3.16 0.82 -18.89
C MET A 1 -1.67 1.02 -19.23
N GLY A 2 -1.26 1.28 -20.49
CA GLY A 2 0.10 1.76 -20.79
C GLY A 2 1.24 0.75 -20.61
N TYR A 3 1.01 -0.39 -19.95
CA TYR A 3 1.94 -1.52 -19.88
C TYR A 3 2.01 -2.24 -21.22
N LEU A 4 3.22 -2.68 -21.59
CA LEU A 4 3.52 -3.35 -22.86
C LEU A 4 3.95 -4.81 -22.63
N GLY A 5 4.55 -5.11 -21.48
CA GLY A 5 4.84 -6.48 -21.04
C GLY A 5 3.87 -6.95 -19.95
N GLY A 6 3.61 -8.26 -19.92
CA GLY A 6 2.79 -8.87 -18.89
C GLY A 6 2.90 -10.38 -18.82
N TYR A 7 2.67 -10.94 -17.64
CA TYR A 7 2.58 -12.37 -17.37
C TYR A 7 1.39 -12.64 -16.47
N TYR A 8 0.62 -13.69 -16.78
CA TYR A 8 -0.58 -14.06 -16.03
C TYR A 8 -0.57 -15.54 -15.66
N VAL A 9 -0.90 -15.82 -14.42
CA VAL A 9 -1.20 -17.16 -13.91
C VAL A 9 -2.70 -17.23 -13.69
N GLU A 10 -3.36 -18.16 -14.38
CA GLU A 10 -4.81 -18.33 -14.32
C GLU A 10 -5.30 -18.71 -12.91
N PRO A 11 -6.43 -18.14 -12.45
CA PRO A 11 -7.09 -18.57 -11.23
C PRO A 11 -7.66 -19.97 -11.38
N ARG A 12 -7.80 -20.69 -10.26
CA ARG A 12 -8.58 -21.93 -10.23
C ARG A 12 -10.00 -21.60 -9.80
N GLY A 13 -10.90 -21.46 -10.78
CA GLY A 13 -12.28 -21.05 -10.55
C GLY A 13 -12.35 -19.59 -10.10
N ARG A 14 -12.84 -19.32 -8.88
CA ARG A 14 -12.96 -17.97 -8.31
C ARG A 14 -11.83 -17.61 -7.34
N SER A 15 -10.77 -18.42 -7.27
CA SER A 15 -9.71 -18.27 -6.27
C SER A 15 -8.33 -18.30 -6.91
N GLY A 16 -7.45 -17.45 -6.39
CA GLY A 16 -6.08 -17.28 -6.84
C GLY A 16 -5.98 -16.44 -8.11
N GLY A 17 -4.92 -16.70 -8.86
CA GLY A 17 -4.53 -15.93 -10.03
C GLY A 17 -3.49 -14.87 -9.66
N LEU A 18 -2.48 -14.72 -10.51
CA LEU A 18 -1.43 -13.71 -10.35
C LEU A 18 -1.22 -12.99 -11.67
N ALA A 19 -1.01 -11.69 -11.60
CA ALA A 19 -0.72 -10.89 -12.76
C ALA A 19 0.48 -10.00 -12.49
N LEU A 20 1.46 -10.04 -13.37
CA LEU A 20 2.62 -9.16 -13.37
C LEU A 20 2.59 -8.35 -14.66
N TRP A 21 2.78 -7.03 -14.57
CA TRP A 21 2.79 -6.13 -15.71
C TRP A 21 3.97 -5.18 -15.61
N TRP A 22 4.60 -4.86 -16.74
CA TRP A 22 5.75 -3.97 -16.77
C TRP A 22 5.76 -3.09 -18.02
N LEU A 23 6.53 -2.01 -17.94
CA LEU A 23 6.81 -1.12 -19.07
C LEU A 23 7.91 -1.73 -19.93
N ASP A 24 7.88 -1.48 -21.24
CA ASP A 24 8.83 -2.05 -22.22
C ASP A 24 10.28 -1.63 -21.97
N GLU A 25 10.47 -0.51 -21.28
CA GLU A 25 11.78 -0.01 -20.87
C GLU A 25 12.45 -0.84 -19.75
N PHE A 26 11.72 -1.77 -19.12
CA PHE A 26 12.26 -2.62 -18.07
C PHE A 26 12.70 -3.97 -18.61
N ASN A 27 13.97 -4.30 -18.38
CA ASN A 27 14.52 -5.61 -18.69
C ASN A 27 14.15 -6.60 -17.57
N LEU A 28 13.17 -7.45 -17.87
CA LEU A 28 12.60 -8.43 -16.94
C LEU A 28 12.43 -9.78 -17.64
N GLU A 29 12.94 -10.83 -17.01
CA GLU A 29 12.81 -12.22 -17.45
C GLU A 29 12.04 -13.01 -16.38
N VAL A 30 10.93 -13.63 -16.76
CA VAL A 30 10.18 -14.54 -15.88
C VAL A 30 10.88 -15.90 -15.85
N LEU A 31 11.29 -16.34 -14.67
CA LEU A 31 12.11 -17.56 -14.51
C LEU A 31 11.32 -18.76 -14.04
N ALA A 32 10.43 -18.56 -13.07
CA ALA A 32 9.63 -19.62 -12.49
C ALA A 32 8.27 -19.07 -12.07
N VAL A 33 7.24 -19.91 -12.17
CA VAL A 33 5.88 -19.53 -11.82
C VAL A 33 5.17 -20.67 -11.12
N SER A 34 4.28 -20.31 -10.20
CA SER A 34 3.32 -21.22 -9.59
C SER A 34 2.00 -20.49 -9.38
N LYS A 35 1.00 -21.18 -8.80
CA LYS A 35 -0.25 -20.54 -8.36
C LYS A 35 -0.03 -19.51 -7.23
N ASN A 36 1.14 -19.54 -6.57
CA ASN A 36 1.47 -18.75 -5.38
C ASN A 36 2.63 -17.78 -5.58
N PHE A 37 3.34 -17.82 -6.72
CA PHE A 37 4.36 -16.82 -6.99
C PHE A 37 4.68 -16.65 -8.48
N ILE A 38 5.28 -15.51 -8.80
CA ILE A 38 6.00 -15.26 -10.06
C ILE A 38 7.42 -14.82 -9.69
N ASP A 39 8.42 -15.61 -10.10
CA ASP A 39 9.85 -15.27 -9.95
C ASP A 39 10.39 -14.62 -11.21
N ILE A 40 11.15 -13.55 -11.03
CA ILE A 40 11.76 -12.80 -12.10
C ILE A 40 13.24 -12.53 -11.85
N LYS A 41 13.94 -12.28 -12.94
CA LYS A 41 15.28 -11.70 -12.98
C LYS A 41 15.22 -10.37 -13.69
N THR A 42 15.91 -9.38 -13.15
CA THR A 42 15.87 -8.01 -13.68
C THR A 42 17.12 -7.23 -13.31
N ASP A 43 17.39 -6.14 -14.02
CA ASP A 43 18.38 -5.11 -13.70
C ASP A 43 17.72 -3.77 -13.30
N LEU A 44 16.42 -3.81 -12.95
CA LEU A 44 15.64 -2.67 -12.47
C LEU A 44 16.41 -1.87 -11.41
N GLY A 45 16.41 -0.55 -11.57
CA GLY A 45 17.25 0.37 -10.78
C GLY A 45 18.64 0.64 -11.38
N GLY A 46 18.99 0.02 -12.51
CA GLY A 46 20.19 0.33 -13.28
C GLY A 46 21.51 -0.02 -12.58
N LYS A 47 21.46 -0.89 -11.58
CA LYS A 47 22.64 -1.32 -10.81
C LYS A 47 23.19 -2.63 -11.37
N GLU A 48 22.88 -3.74 -10.71
CA GLU A 48 23.28 -5.08 -11.12
C GLU A 48 22.05 -5.96 -11.30
N VAL A 49 22.22 -7.13 -11.91
CA VAL A 49 21.15 -8.13 -12.01
C VAL A 49 20.79 -8.65 -10.62
N TRP A 50 19.50 -8.74 -10.35
CA TRP A 50 18.92 -9.25 -9.11
C TRP A 50 17.61 -10.00 -9.39
N PHE A 51 17.07 -10.67 -8.37
CA PHE A 51 15.90 -11.54 -8.47
C PHE A 51 14.77 -11.03 -7.58
N CYS A 52 13.55 -11.04 -8.12
CA CYS A 52 12.36 -10.67 -7.37
C CYS A 52 11.32 -11.77 -7.46
N THR A 53 10.79 -12.21 -6.33
CA THR A 53 9.68 -13.14 -6.29
C THR A 53 8.44 -12.41 -5.77
N PHE A 54 7.42 -12.30 -6.63
CA PHE A 54 6.11 -11.79 -6.26
C PHE A 54 5.30 -12.91 -5.62
N VAL A 55 4.97 -12.78 -4.33
CA VAL A 55 4.37 -13.85 -3.53
C VAL A 55 2.88 -13.62 -3.31
N TYR A 56 2.12 -14.70 -3.39
CA TYR A 56 0.75 -14.85 -2.93
C TYR A 56 0.65 -16.14 -2.10
N GLY A 57 0.82 -16.01 -0.79
CA GLY A 57 0.76 -17.11 0.16
C GLY A 57 -0.60 -17.81 0.16
N ASP A 58 -0.65 -19.09 0.51
CA ASP A 58 -1.94 -19.79 0.57
C ASP A 58 -2.78 -19.24 1.75
N PRO A 59 -4.01 -18.76 1.50
CA PRO A 59 -4.85 -18.23 2.57
C PRO A 59 -5.22 -19.32 3.59
N ARG A 60 -5.15 -20.60 3.20
CA ARG A 60 -5.46 -21.74 4.08
C ARG A 60 -4.21 -22.16 4.84
N ARG A 61 -4.34 -22.27 6.15
CA ARG A 61 -3.34 -22.80 7.08
C ARG A 61 -2.57 -24.02 6.56
N GLY A 62 -3.28 -25.01 5.98
CA GLY A 62 -2.69 -26.26 5.50
C GLY A 62 -1.80 -26.12 4.25
N GLY A 63 -1.97 -25.06 3.45
CA GLY A 63 -1.20 -24.84 2.22
C GLY A 63 0.01 -23.91 2.37
N ARG A 64 0.08 -23.12 3.46
CA ARG A 64 1.13 -22.11 3.65
C ARG A 64 2.54 -22.71 3.65
N ARG A 65 2.70 -23.84 4.33
CA ARG A 65 3.98 -24.55 4.42
C ARG A 65 4.53 -24.96 3.05
N GLU A 66 3.66 -25.43 2.15
CA GLU A 66 4.06 -25.82 0.80
C GLU A 66 4.63 -24.61 0.03
N VAL A 67 4.01 -23.44 0.17
CA VAL A 67 4.50 -22.20 -0.44
C VAL A 67 5.89 -21.83 0.09
N TRP A 68 6.10 -21.92 1.41
CA TRP A 68 7.40 -21.61 2.01
C TRP A 68 8.49 -22.59 1.58
N GLU A 69 8.18 -23.89 1.51
CA GLU A 69 9.11 -24.91 1.02
C GLU A 69 9.49 -24.70 -0.45
N ASP A 70 8.53 -24.29 -1.29
CA ASP A 70 8.79 -23.95 -2.69
C ASP A 70 9.69 -22.72 -2.82
N LEU A 71 9.44 -21.68 -2.03
CA LEU A 71 10.28 -20.48 -1.98
C LEU A 71 11.71 -20.79 -1.50
N SER A 72 11.88 -21.63 -0.46
CA SER A 72 13.20 -22.05 0.03
C SER A 72 14.01 -22.82 -1.02
N ARG A 73 13.33 -23.55 -1.92
CA ARG A 73 13.98 -24.29 -3.01
C ARG A 73 14.33 -23.40 -4.20
N LEU A 74 13.64 -22.26 -4.34
CA LEU A 74 13.74 -21.38 -5.50
C LEU A 74 15.14 -20.73 -5.60
N ARG A 75 15.67 -20.26 -4.46
CA ARG A 75 16.95 -19.53 -4.39
C ARG A 75 17.74 -19.99 -3.18
N ASN A 76 18.78 -20.80 -3.43
CA ASN A 76 19.67 -21.32 -2.39
C ASN A 76 21.14 -20.89 -2.57
N ARG A 77 21.42 -20.01 -3.54
CA ARG A 77 22.77 -19.53 -3.82
C ARG A 77 23.04 -18.29 -2.97
N LEU A 78 24.16 -18.32 -2.25
CA LEU A 78 24.59 -17.21 -1.38
C LEU A 78 24.81 -15.90 -2.13
N GLU A 79 25.12 -15.94 -3.42
CA GLU A 79 25.41 -14.74 -4.23
C GLU A 79 24.17 -14.12 -4.90
N ASP A 80 23.02 -14.82 -4.86
CA ASP A 80 21.80 -14.33 -5.51
C ASP A 80 21.24 -13.13 -4.74
N LYS A 81 21.16 -11.95 -5.37
CA LYS A 81 20.55 -10.75 -4.78
C LYS A 81 19.04 -10.89 -4.86
N TRP A 82 18.40 -11.36 -3.78
CA TRP A 82 17.01 -11.80 -3.81
C TRP A 82 16.10 -10.98 -2.90
N CYS A 83 14.92 -10.63 -3.45
CA CYS A 83 13.83 -9.96 -2.75
C CYS A 83 12.51 -10.67 -3.02
N CYS A 84 11.73 -10.91 -1.96
CA CYS A 84 10.36 -11.40 -2.00
C CYS A 84 9.41 -10.27 -1.59
N ILE A 85 8.35 -10.07 -2.37
CA ILE A 85 7.35 -9.03 -2.11
C ILE A 85 5.95 -9.54 -2.41
N GLY A 86 4.98 -9.19 -1.58
CA GLY A 86 3.57 -9.47 -1.84
C GLY A 86 2.82 -9.91 -0.60
N ASP A 87 1.65 -10.51 -0.81
CA ASP A 87 0.76 -11.01 0.23
C ASP A 87 1.26 -12.39 0.71
N PHE A 88 1.81 -12.46 1.91
CA PHE A 88 2.25 -13.74 2.48
C PHE A 88 1.12 -14.52 3.16
N ASN A 89 -0.09 -13.94 3.28
CA ASN A 89 -1.24 -14.52 3.96
C ASN A 89 -0.92 -15.03 5.39
N ILE A 90 0.02 -14.38 6.09
CA ILE A 90 0.45 -14.75 7.44
C ILE A 90 0.73 -13.51 8.30
N VAL A 91 0.27 -13.57 9.54
CA VAL A 91 0.62 -12.64 10.62
C VAL A 91 1.68 -13.32 11.47
N SER A 92 2.88 -12.75 11.52
CA SER A 92 4.07 -13.31 12.18
C SER A 92 4.29 -12.77 13.59
N SER A 93 3.61 -11.68 13.97
CA SER A 93 3.72 -11.06 15.30
C SER A 93 2.38 -10.48 15.74
N GLU A 94 2.13 -10.43 17.05
CA GLU A 94 0.88 -9.85 17.59
C GLU A 94 0.71 -8.38 17.19
N HIS A 95 1.81 -7.65 17.01
CA HIS A 95 1.79 -6.25 16.58
C HIS A 95 1.29 -6.05 15.13
N GLU A 96 1.28 -7.12 14.34
CA GLU A 96 0.80 -7.11 12.96
C GLU A 96 -0.71 -7.36 12.86
N LYS A 97 -1.41 -7.48 14.00
CA LYS A 97 -2.85 -7.73 14.04
C LYS A 97 -3.56 -6.83 15.04
N SER A 98 -4.77 -6.41 14.67
CA SER A 98 -5.70 -5.73 15.57
C SER A 98 -7.08 -6.36 15.44
N GLY A 99 -7.71 -6.63 16.59
CA GLY A 99 -9.02 -7.28 16.66
C GLY A 99 -9.00 -8.78 16.36
N GLY A 100 -10.15 -9.43 16.55
CA GLY A 100 -10.32 -10.86 16.31
C GLY A 100 -9.57 -11.76 17.32
N LEU A 101 -9.33 -13.00 16.91
CA LEU A 101 -8.61 -14.00 17.73
C LEU A 101 -7.09 -13.73 17.75
N PRO A 102 -6.36 -14.19 18.78
CA PRO A 102 -4.90 -14.18 18.78
C PRO A 102 -4.29 -14.89 17.57
N ILE A 103 -3.03 -14.57 17.25
CA ILE A 103 -2.35 -15.19 16.11
C ILE A 103 -2.11 -16.70 16.33
N ASP A 104 -2.03 -17.44 15.23
CA ASP A 104 -1.57 -18.84 15.25
C ASP A 104 -0.05 -18.87 15.39
N ARG A 105 0.43 -18.99 16.63
CA ARG A 105 1.87 -19.00 16.96
C ARG A 105 2.65 -20.11 16.25
N VAL A 106 2.04 -21.28 16.06
CA VAL A 106 2.71 -22.40 15.37
C VAL A 106 2.98 -22.03 13.92
N GLN A 107 2.02 -21.38 13.24
CA GLN A 107 2.21 -20.92 11.87
C GLN A 107 3.20 -19.75 11.79
N ALA A 108 3.15 -18.82 12.75
CA ALA A 108 4.10 -17.71 12.83
C ALA A 108 5.53 -18.22 13.00
N ASP A 109 5.79 -19.15 13.93
CA ASP A 109 7.11 -19.72 14.17
C ASP A 109 7.64 -20.46 12.93
N MET A 110 6.79 -21.24 12.25
CA MET A 110 7.18 -21.90 11.01
C MET A 110 7.54 -20.90 9.89
N PHE A 111 6.79 -19.81 9.78
CA PHE A 111 7.10 -18.75 8.82
C PHE A 111 8.42 -18.06 9.15
N LEU A 112 8.66 -17.72 10.42
CA LEU A 112 9.92 -17.10 10.86
C LEU A 112 11.13 -18.03 10.65
N ASN A 113 10.95 -19.34 10.84
CA ASN A 113 11.98 -20.32 10.51
C ASN A 113 12.29 -20.32 9.01
N PHE A 114 11.27 -20.28 8.14
CA PHE A 114 11.45 -20.14 6.69
C PHE A 114 12.24 -18.87 6.32
N ILE A 115 11.87 -17.71 6.89
CA ILE A 115 12.57 -16.44 6.67
C ILE A 115 14.04 -16.55 7.08
N SER A 116 14.31 -17.15 8.25
CA SER A 116 15.65 -17.38 8.78
C SER A 116 16.47 -18.33 7.89
N GLU A 117 15.90 -19.46 7.48
CA GLU A 117 16.55 -20.45 6.60
C GLU A 117 16.96 -19.85 5.25
N CYS A 118 16.18 -18.89 4.74
CA CYS A 118 16.45 -18.18 3.50
C CYS A 118 17.39 -16.97 3.66
N ASN A 119 17.88 -16.70 4.87
CA ASN A 119 18.66 -15.49 5.22
C ASN A 119 17.96 -14.19 4.79
N LEU A 120 16.64 -14.16 4.92
CA LEU A 120 15.83 -13.01 4.57
C LEU A 120 15.62 -12.09 5.77
N LEU A 121 15.63 -10.80 5.52
CA LEU A 121 15.32 -9.74 6.47
C LEU A 121 14.13 -8.95 5.96
N GLU A 122 13.24 -8.55 6.86
CA GLU A 122 12.13 -7.68 6.49
C GLU A 122 12.66 -6.30 6.09
N ILE A 123 12.22 -5.80 4.94
CA ILE A 123 12.49 -4.42 4.52
C ILE A 123 11.42 -3.51 5.12
N ASP A 124 11.85 -2.39 5.71
CA ASP A 124 10.96 -1.43 6.33
C ASP A 124 9.87 -0.93 5.37
N VAL A 125 8.64 -0.91 5.87
CA VAL A 125 7.47 -0.38 5.15
C VAL A 125 6.88 0.79 5.94
N GLN A 126 6.78 1.95 5.30
CA GLN A 126 6.20 3.17 5.87
C GLN A 126 4.70 3.30 5.55
N GLY A 127 4.00 4.11 6.35
CA GLY A 127 2.60 4.44 6.13
C GLY A 127 1.70 3.76 7.15
N ALA A 128 0.68 3.04 6.66
CA ALA A 128 -0.23 2.30 7.52
C ALA A 128 0.48 1.16 8.28
N ASN A 129 -0.02 0.80 9.47
CA ASN A 129 0.51 -0.34 10.23
C ASN A 129 0.01 -1.70 9.73
N PHE A 130 -1.09 -1.70 8.98
CA PHE A 130 -1.77 -2.90 8.48
C PHE A 130 -2.01 -2.75 6.99
N SER A 131 -1.92 -3.86 6.25
CA SER A 131 -2.16 -3.89 4.81
C SER A 131 -3.52 -4.45 4.45
N TRP A 132 -4.18 -5.21 5.33
CA TRP A 132 -5.49 -5.80 5.09
C TRP A 132 -6.53 -5.41 6.14
N SER A 133 -7.80 -5.36 5.74
CA SER A 133 -8.94 -5.22 6.65
C SER A 133 -10.13 -6.06 6.20
N ASN A 134 -10.79 -6.73 7.13
CA ASN A 134 -12.06 -7.40 6.86
C ASN A 134 -13.23 -6.45 6.52
N ASN A 135 -12.96 -5.13 6.51
CA ASN A 135 -13.88 -4.05 6.14
C ASN A 135 -15.13 -3.91 7.02
N ARG A 136 -15.18 -4.59 8.16
CA ARG A 136 -16.24 -4.46 9.17
C ARG A 136 -15.99 -3.23 10.06
N THR A 137 -16.93 -2.92 10.94
CA THR A 137 -16.89 -1.71 11.78
C THR A 137 -16.94 -2.08 13.25
N GLY A 138 -16.39 -1.22 14.11
CA GLY A 138 -16.42 -1.43 15.57
C GLY A 138 -15.57 -2.63 15.99
N GLU A 139 -16.03 -3.36 16.98
CA GLU A 139 -15.32 -4.51 17.58
C GLU A 139 -15.13 -5.69 16.60
N ASP A 140 -15.95 -5.76 15.55
CA ASP A 140 -15.83 -6.76 14.50
C ASP A 140 -14.75 -6.42 13.45
N ASN A 141 -14.17 -5.22 13.50
CA ASN A 141 -13.10 -4.84 12.59
C ASN A 141 -11.81 -5.60 12.93
N ILE A 142 -11.26 -6.27 11.92
CA ILE A 142 -9.98 -6.97 12.01
C ILE A 142 -9.05 -6.34 10.99
N LEU A 143 -7.85 -5.98 11.46
CA LEU A 143 -6.75 -5.46 10.67
C LEU A 143 -5.54 -6.41 10.76
N GLU A 144 -4.88 -6.66 9.64
CA GLU A 144 -3.71 -7.53 9.57
C GLU A 144 -2.64 -6.95 8.63
N LYS A 145 -1.37 -7.19 8.93
CA LYS A 145 -0.24 -6.92 8.04
C LYS A 145 0.15 -8.20 7.29
N LEU A 146 -0.39 -8.37 6.09
CA LEU A 146 -0.21 -9.56 5.25
C LEU A 146 0.77 -9.32 4.10
N ASP A 147 0.64 -8.18 3.42
CA ASP A 147 1.58 -7.72 2.39
C ASP A 147 2.90 -7.24 2.98
N LYS A 148 4.03 -7.87 2.63
CA LYS A 148 5.36 -7.59 3.20
C LYS A 148 6.46 -7.61 2.14
N VAL A 149 7.64 -7.12 2.50
CA VAL A 149 8.87 -7.20 1.69
C VAL A 149 9.96 -7.85 2.52
N TYR A 150 10.59 -8.88 1.98
CA TYR A 150 11.73 -9.56 2.59
C TYR A 150 12.87 -9.64 1.58
N ALA A 151 14.10 -9.37 1.99
CA ALA A 151 15.24 -9.48 1.10
C ALA A 151 16.48 -9.98 1.85
N ASN A 152 17.41 -10.60 1.13
CA ASN A 152 18.69 -10.98 1.71
C ASN A 152 19.66 -9.80 1.78
N VAL A 153 20.80 -10.03 2.43
CA VAL A 153 21.83 -9.01 2.65
C VAL A 153 22.43 -8.55 1.31
N GLU A 154 22.60 -9.46 0.35
CA GLU A 154 23.16 -9.18 -0.97
C GLU A 154 22.28 -8.21 -1.76
N TRP A 155 20.96 -8.39 -1.73
CA TRP A 155 20.01 -7.45 -2.30
C TRP A 155 19.98 -6.12 -1.54
N SER A 156 20.01 -6.19 -0.21
CA SER A 156 19.96 -4.99 0.64
C SER A 156 21.20 -4.12 0.49
N ASN A 157 22.37 -4.72 0.24
CA ASN A 157 23.59 -4.00 -0.12
C ASN A 157 23.47 -3.31 -1.48
N LEU A 158 22.80 -3.96 -2.45
CA LEU A 158 22.52 -3.36 -3.75
C LEU A 158 21.56 -2.17 -3.62
N PHE A 159 20.53 -2.26 -2.76
CA PHE A 159 19.52 -1.23 -2.57
C PHE A 159 19.43 -0.75 -1.12
N SER A 160 20.53 -0.19 -0.61
CA SER A 160 20.66 0.24 0.79
C SER A 160 19.68 1.33 1.24
N GLU A 161 19.01 1.99 0.29
CA GLU A 161 17.98 3.01 0.56
C GLU A 161 16.58 2.55 0.13
N ALA A 162 16.40 1.25 -0.11
CA ALA A 162 15.10 0.70 -0.44
C ALA A 162 14.11 0.90 0.70
N LEU A 163 12.85 1.14 0.34
CA LEU A 163 11.79 1.41 1.31
C LEU A 163 10.45 1.00 0.74
N GLY A 164 9.69 0.22 1.51
CA GLY A 164 8.29 -0.05 1.23
C GLY A 164 7.40 1.11 1.67
N CYS A 165 6.26 1.28 1.01
CA CYS A 165 5.20 2.16 1.46
C CYS A 165 3.83 1.56 1.15
N TYR A 166 2.93 1.54 2.12
CA TYR A 166 1.52 1.24 1.86
C TYR A 166 0.80 2.49 1.36
N ASP A 167 0.10 2.36 0.24
CA ASP A 167 -0.74 3.41 -0.34
C ASP A 167 -2.24 3.11 -0.13
N VAL A 168 -3.08 4.13 -0.28
CA VAL A 168 -4.51 4.03 -0.01
C VAL A 168 -5.23 3.28 -1.12
N SER A 169 -5.97 2.24 -0.75
CA SER A 169 -6.90 1.54 -1.63
C SER A 169 -8.36 1.85 -1.31
N LEU A 170 -9.16 2.06 -2.35
CA LEU A 170 -10.62 2.21 -2.23
C LEU A 170 -11.40 1.01 -2.78
N ALA A 171 -10.74 0.16 -3.55
CA ALA A 171 -11.35 -0.94 -4.29
C ALA A 171 -10.95 -2.32 -3.77
N SER A 172 -10.04 -2.39 -2.81
CA SER A 172 -9.57 -3.64 -2.22
C SER A 172 -9.61 -3.59 -0.69
N ASP A 173 -9.81 -4.75 -0.09
CA ASP A 173 -9.55 -5.00 1.32
C ASP A 173 -8.05 -4.92 1.66
N HIS A 174 -7.17 -5.04 0.67
CA HIS A 174 -5.74 -4.75 0.78
C HIS A 174 -5.36 -3.30 0.42
N LEU A 175 -4.28 -2.81 1.02
CA LEU A 175 -3.55 -1.60 0.64
C LEU A 175 -2.40 -1.97 -0.31
N PRO A 176 -2.24 -1.28 -1.46
CA PRO A 176 -1.09 -1.46 -2.33
C PRO A 176 0.23 -1.28 -1.57
N LEU A 177 1.13 -2.24 -1.73
CA LEU A 177 2.52 -2.15 -1.26
C LEU A 177 3.41 -1.71 -2.41
N ILE A 178 4.05 -0.55 -2.26
CA ILE A 178 4.97 0.02 -3.24
C ILE A 178 6.39 -0.10 -2.69
N LEU A 179 7.28 -0.74 -3.44
CA LEU A 179 8.71 -0.81 -3.11
C LEU A 179 9.48 0.21 -3.95
N SER A 180 10.11 1.18 -3.27
CA SER A 180 11.07 2.09 -3.90
C SER A 180 12.47 1.48 -3.75
N LEU A 181 13.20 1.34 -4.86
CA LEU A 181 14.58 0.80 -4.88
C LEU A 181 15.65 1.86 -4.56
N GLU A 182 15.28 3.13 -4.68
CA GLU A 182 16.14 4.27 -4.37
C GLU A 182 15.46 5.19 -3.37
N LYS A 183 16.25 6.03 -2.71
CA LYS A 183 15.71 7.14 -1.93
C LYS A 183 14.89 8.02 -2.85
N ILE A 184 13.58 8.06 -2.63
CA ILE A 184 12.73 9.12 -3.15
C ILE A 184 13.32 10.42 -2.60
N LYS A 185 14.05 11.17 -3.43
CA LYS A 185 14.48 12.52 -3.09
C LYS A 185 13.20 13.24 -2.69
N LYS A 186 13.08 13.60 -1.42
CA LYS A 186 11.98 14.45 -0.96
C LYS A 186 12.10 15.76 -1.71
N GLY A 187 11.47 15.83 -2.88
CA GLY A 187 11.23 17.08 -3.57
C GLY A 187 10.50 17.99 -2.61
N ARG A 188 10.53 19.29 -2.88
CA ARG A 188 9.71 20.25 -2.14
C ARG A 188 8.26 19.74 -2.22
N ARG A 189 7.72 19.23 -1.11
CA ARG A 189 6.30 18.83 -1.07
C ARG A 189 5.51 20.11 -1.25
N ASP A 190 4.96 20.29 -2.43
CA ASP A 190 3.97 21.33 -2.65
C ASP A 190 2.79 21.03 -1.74
N PHE A 191 2.28 22.10 -1.12
CA PHE A 191 1.05 21.99 -0.36
C PHE A 191 -0.06 21.52 -1.29
N LYS A 192 -0.71 20.41 -0.93
CA LYS A 192 -1.94 19.94 -1.55
C LYS A 192 -3.03 19.95 -0.50
N PHE A 193 -4.18 20.51 -0.86
CA PHE A 193 -5.37 20.39 -0.03
C PHE A 193 -5.88 18.96 -0.14
N GLU A 194 -5.93 18.24 0.97
CA GLU A 194 -6.49 16.88 0.98
C GLU A 194 -7.99 16.96 1.19
N SER A 195 -8.76 16.30 0.31
CA SER A 195 -10.23 16.35 0.41
C SER A 195 -10.71 15.92 1.78
N LYS A 196 -10.08 14.90 2.41
CA LYS A 196 -10.41 14.36 3.73
C LYS A 196 -10.57 15.43 4.83
N TRP A 197 -9.85 16.54 4.73
CA TRP A 197 -9.93 17.64 5.69
C TRP A 197 -11.35 18.21 5.79
N LEU A 198 -12.17 18.15 4.74
CA LEU A 198 -13.56 18.61 4.79
C LEU A 198 -14.48 17.74 5.66
N LEU A 199 -14.04 16.57 6.13
CA LEU A 199 -14.80 15.77 7.09
C LEU A 199 -14.56 16.19 8.53
N ASP A 200 -13.47 16.91 8.79
CA ASP A 200 -13.20 17.44 10.10
C ASP A 200 -13.83 18.83 10.25
N GLN A 201 -14.57 19.02 11.34
CA GLN A 201 -15.23 20.28 11.61
C GLN A 201 -14.21 21.40 11.89
N GLU A 202 -13.03 21.08 12.41
CA GLU A 202 -11.94 22.03 12.66
C GLU A 202 -11.32 22.56 11.37
N CYS A 203 -11.38 21.82 10.24
CA CYS A 203 -10.84 22.32 8.97
C CYS A 203 -11.44 23.68 8.59
N SER A 204 -12.75 23.85 8.82
CA SER A 204 -13.43 25.12 8.55
C SER A 204 -12.87 26.24 9.42
N ASN A 205 -12.61 25.96 10.70
CA ASN A 205 -12.08 26.93 11.65
C ASN A 205 -10.66 27.36 11.25
N VAL A 206 -9.81 26.41 10.86
CA VAL A 206 -8.43 26.66 10.41
C VAL A 206 -8.40 27.51 9.13
N VAL A 207 -9.33 27.26 8.20
CA VAL A 207 -9.47 28.08 6.98
C VAL A 207 -9.86 29.52 7.33
N VAL A 208 -10.87 29.68 8.19
CA VAL A 208 -11.37 30.99 8.62
C VAL A 208 -10.28 31.78 9.36
N GLU A 209 -9.56 31.14 10.27
CA GLU A 209 -8.44 31.73 11.01
C GLU A 209 -7.37 32.27 10.05
N GLY A 210 -6.89 31.42 9.14
CA GLY A 210 -5.87 31.84 8.18
C GLY A 210 -6.34 32.91 7.20
N TRP A 211 -7.62 32.88 6.81
CA TRP A 211 -8.20 33.84 5.87
C TRP A 211 -8.42 35.22 6.50
N ASN A 212 -8.74 35.25 7.80
CA ASN A 212 -9.02 36.47 8.54
C ASN A 212 -7.76 37.16 9.09
N SER A 213 -6.57 36.63 8.80
CA SER A 213 -5.31 37.31 9.09
C SER A 213 -5.32 38.74 8.56
N HIS A 214 -5.00 39.71 9.43
CA HIS A 214 -4.89 41.11 9.04
C HIS A 214 -3.69 41.28 8.11
N VAL A 215 -3.90 41.94 6.97
CA VAL A 215 -2.86 42.21 5.98
C VAL A 215 -3.11 43.59 5.38
N ASP A 216 -2.10 44.43 5.44
CA ASP A 216 -2.07 45.75 4.81
C ASP A 216 -1.58 45.69 3.36
N GLY A 217 -1.98 46.67 2.56
CA GLY A 217 -1.54 46.84 1.17
C GLY A 217 -2.67 46.76 0.15
N SER A 218 -2.30 46.63 -1.13
CA SER A 218 -3.25 46.58 -2.23
C SER A 218 -4.15 45.34 -2.16
N ARG A 219 -5.34 45.40 -2.79
CA ARG A 219 -6.30 44.28 -2.77
C ARG A 219 -5.68 42.95 -3.22
N MET A 220 -4.86 42.98 -4.28
CA MET A 220 -4.21 41.78 -4.81
C MET A 220 -3.12 41.23 -3.87
N PHE A 221 -2.37 42.13 -3.22
CA PHE A 221 -1.37 41.75 -2.21
C PHE A 221 -2.04 41.10 -1.00
N ARG A 222 -3.13 41.70 -0.50
CA ARG A 222 -3.93 41.16 0.61
C ARG A 222 -4.49 39.77 0.29
N PHE A 223 -5.04 39.59 -0.92
CA PHE A 223 -5.55 38.30 -1.37
C PHE A 223 -4.45 37.21 -1.40
N SER A 224 -3.31 37.49 -2.03
CA SER A 224 -2.18 36.54 -2.12
C SER A 224 -1.61 36.16 -0.74
N LYS A 225 -1.50 37.13 0.17
CA LYS A 225 -1.04 36.90 1.54
C LYS A 225 -2.04 36.10 2.37
N LYS A 226 -3.34 36.38 2.24
CA LYS A 226 -4.39 35.59 2.89
C LYS A 226 -4.41 34.14 2.41
N LEU A 227 -4.30 33.89 1.10
CA LEU A 227 -4.14 32.53 0.56
C LEU A 227 -2.92 31.82 1.15
N SER A 228 -1.78 32.52 1.23
CA SER A 228 -0.55 31.98 1.82
C SER A 228 -0.69 31.68 3.32
N SER A 229 -1.42 32.54 4.04
CA SER A 229 -1.74 32.39 5.46
C SER A 229 -2.62 31.16 5.69
N THR A 230 -3.77 31.07 5.00
CA THR A 230 -4.67 29.90 5.03
C THR A 230 -3.92 28.60 4.71
N ARG A 231 -3.07 28.61 3.69
CA ARG A 231 -2.23 27.47 3.32
C ARG A 231 -1.33 27.02 4.48
N ASN A 232 -0.69 27.98 5.17
CA ASN A 232 0.22 27.68 6.26
C ASN A 232 -0.51 27.16 7.50
N CYS A 233 -1.68 27.74 7.84
CA CYS A 233 -2.54 27.27 8.93
C CYS A 233 -2.96 25.81 8.68
N LEU A 234 -3.49 25.51 7.50
CA LEU A 234 -3.87 24.15 7.11
C LEU A 234 -2.69 23.17 7.15
N ARG A 235 -1.52 23.60 6.66
CA ARG A 235 -0.30 22.77 6.68
C ARG A 235 0.17 22.48 8.11
N ASN A 236 0.04 23.43 9.03
CA ASN A 236 0.45 23.23 10.42
C ASN A 236 -0.55 22.36 11.17
N TRP A 237 -1.85 22.60 10.98
CA TRP A 237 -2.92 21.77 11.55
C TRP A 237 -2.83 20.32 11.08
N SER A 238 -2.52 20.07 9.80
CA SER A 238 -2.36 18.71 9.26
C SER A 238 -1.23 17.88 9.87
N LYS A 239 -0.37 18.48 10.71
CA LYS A 239 0.73 17.81 11.40
C LYS A 239 0.41 17.46 12.86
N VAL A 240 -0.74 17.87 13.39
CA VAL A 240 -1.15 17.53 14.76
C VAL A 240 -1.64 16.08 14.76
N ASP A 241 -1.08 15.26 15.66
CA ASP A 241 -0.98 13.79 15.63
C ASP A 241 -2.29 12.97 15.67
N GLU A 242 -3.47 13.61 15.60
CA GLU A 242 -4.75 12.89 15.68
C GLU A 242 -5.18 12.24 14.35
N TYR A 243 -4.50 12.55 13.25
CA TYR A 243 -4.82 12.03 11.90
C TYR A 243 -4.02 10.79 11.47
N ALA A 244 -3.13 10.29 12.33
CA ALA A 244 -2.31 9.12 12.05
C ALA A 244 -2.99 7.79 12.42
N SER A 245 -4.03 7.79 13.27
CA SER A 245 -4.61 6.56 13.82
C SER A 245 -6.10 6.32 13.51
N THR A 246 -6.82 7.23 12.86
CA THR A 246 -8.22 7.00 12.51
C THR A 246 -8.32 6.30 11.16
N ASP A 247 -8.99 5.14 11.14
CA ASP A 247 -9.34 4.31 10.00
C ASP A 247 -9.59 5.12 8.71
N PHE A 248 -8.54 5.25 7.89
CA PHE A 248 -8.54 6.00 6.64
C PHE A 248 -9.61 5.49 5.66
N LYS A 249 -9.97 4.20 5.74
CA LYS A 249 -11.03 3.61 4.93
C LYS A 249 -12.40 4.12 5.36
N SER A 250 -12.66 4.31 6.66
CA SER A 250 -13.93 4.88 7.15
C SER A 250 -14.12 6.34 6.70
N VAL A 251 -13.06 7.14 6.70
CA VAL A 251 -13.04 8.55 6.28
C VAL A 251 -13.26 8.64 4.76
N ALA A 252 -12.56 7.82 3.97
CA ALA A 252 -12.76 7.75 2.53
C ALA A 252 -14.17 7.25 2.13
N ARG A 253 -14.73 6.28 2.85
CA ARG A 253 -16.12 5.80 2.67
C ARG A 253 -17.15 6.86 3.01
N LYS A 254 -17.00 7.62 4.11
CA LYS A 254 -17.89 8.76 4.44
C LYS A 254 -17.85 9.84 3.34
N PHE A 255 -16.67 10.13 2.81
CA PHE A 255 -16.49 11.10 1.72
C PHE A 255 -17.23 10.70 0.45
N LEU A 256 -17.13 9.42 0.07
CA LEU A 256 -17.82 8.88 -1.10
C LEU A 256 -19.31 8.70 -0.85
N TRP A 257 -19.77 8.36 0.35
CA TRP A 257 -21.19 8.31 0.66
C TRP A 257 -21.84 9.70 0.57
N CYS A 258 -21.19 10.74 1.10
CA CYS A 258 -21.64 12.13 0.96
C CYS A 258 -21.65 12.59 -0.51
N ASN A 259 -20.63 12.22 -1.30
CA ASN A 259 -20.59 12.53 -2.73
C ASN A 259 -21.54 11.67 -3.56
N TYR A 260 -21.77 10.41 -3.20
CA TYR A 260 -22.75 9.50 -3.79
C TYR A 260 -24.16 10.00 -3.52
N ARG A 261 -24.48 10.45 -2.30
CA ARG A 261 -25.76 11.07 -1.97
C ARG A 261 -25.99 12.38 -2.74
N LYS A 262 -24.96 13.23 -2.85
CA LYS A 262 -25.00 14.44 -3.70
C LYS A 262 -25.14 14.11 -5.20
N ARG A 263 -24.53 13.02 -5.67
CA ARG A 263 -24.66 12.55 -7.07
C ARG A 263 -25.99 11.87 -7.32
N LYS A 264 -26.55 11.10 -6.38
CA LYS A 264 -27.85 10.42 -6.47
C LYS A 264 -29.00 11.42 -6.47
N MET A 265 -28.93 12.47 -5.63
CA MET A 265 -29.83 13.62 -5.68
C MET A 265 -29.77 14.37 -7.04
N LYS A 266 -28.63 14.32 -7.75
CA LYS A 266 -28.49 14.85 -9.12
C LYS A 266 -28.82 13.82 -10.22
N LYS A 267 -28.89 12.54 -9.90
CA LYS A 267 -29.13 11.42 -10.84
C LYS A 267 -30.61 11.06 -10.91
N GLU A 268 -31.39 11.33 -9.87
CA GLU A 268 -32.86 11.31 -9.91
C GLU A 268 -33.45 12.38 -10.86
N GLU A 269 -32.61 13.30 -11.36
CA GLU A 269 -32.93 14.22 -12.47
C GLU A 269 -32.45 13.73 -13.86
N LYS A 270 -31.70 12.62 -13.92
CA LYS A 270 -31.07 12.10 -15.14
C LYS A 270 -31.05 10.57 -15.13
N ASP A 271 -32.23 9.97 -15.12
CA ASP A 271 -32.39 8.60 -15.57
C ASP A 271 -32.25 8.56 -17.08
N GLU A 272 -31.20 7.88 -17.56
CA GLU A 272 -31.27 6.81 -18.55
C GLU A 272 -29.84 6.47 -19.07
N LYS A 273 -29.51 5.17 -19.01
CA LYS A 273 -28.38 4.45 -19.64
C LYS A 273 -27.05 4.32 -18.87
N GLY A 274 -26.67 3.05 -18.61
CA GLY A 274 -25.28 2.61 -18.54
C GLY A 274 -24.83 1.96 -17.21
N LEU A 275 -24.89 0.63 -17.15
CA LEU A 275 -24.23 -0.24 -16.17
C LEU A 275 -22.74 -0.42 -16.52
N CYS A 276 -21.86 -0.48 -15.50
CA CYS A 276 -20.74 -1.44 -15.49
C CYS A 276 -20.24 -1.66 -14.05
N LEU A 277 -20.15 -2.94 -13.68
CA LEU A 277 -19.56 -3.48 -12.46
C LEU A 277 -18.05 -3.68 -12.67
N CYS A 278 -17.26 -3.51 -11.61
CA CYS A 278 -15.97 -4.17 -11.45
C CYS A 278 -15.90 -4.72 -10.02
N SER A 279 -15.55 -6.02 -9.94
CA SER A 279 -15.06 -6.83 -8.82
C SER A 279 -15.47 -6.42 -7.41
#